data_AF-E7MNL2-F1
#
_entry.id   AF-E7MNL2-F1
#
_cell.length_a   1.000
_cell.length_b   1.000
_cell.length_c   1.000
_cell.angle_alpha   90.00
_cell.angle_beta   90.00
_cell.angle_gamma   90.00
#
_symmetry.space_group_name_H-M   'P 1'
#
loop_
_entity.id
_entity.type
_entity.pdbx_description
1 polymer ?
#
loop_
_entity_poly.entity_id
_entity_poly.type
_entity_poly.pdbx_seq_one_letter_code
_entity_poly.pdbx_strand_id
1 'polypeptide(L)'
;MARYELGAIYKIPAQIPYYARLLAHDVYGIFERTDGEISHETFEKTPYRLYISTGSFAVKRGFWGKMLPSPDKTDSQRWSRPPYLIYFTPWDIKASLDRRNASDQNGYSTLISTEEYLQCLKQGFLSNILPMYENIPAFLDKVYDNWPESYIYSDIECTCGTPEHQKKQIDALKKLGYDVTKYE
;
A
#
# COMPACT_ATOMS: atom_id res chain seq x y z
N MET A 1 2.87 19.36 20.46
CA MET A 1 3.71 18.45 19.65
C MET A 1 3.40 18.67 18.17
N ALA A 2 4.40 18.62 17.29
CA ALA A 2 4.17 18.71 15.84
C ALA A 2 3.20 17.59 15.43
N ARG A 3 2.16 17.87 14.62
CA ARG A 3 1.22 16.83 14.19
C ARG A 3 1.86 15.88 13.19
N TYR A 4 2.63 16.43 12.26
CA TYR A 4 3.39 15.69 11.27
C TYR A 4 4.81 15.44 11.76
N GLU A 5 5.18 14.16 11.86
CA GLU A 5 6.44 13.72 12.46
C GLU A 5 6.83 12.35 11.89
N LEU A 6 8.00 12.28 11.28
CA LEU A 6 8.57 11.06 10.71
C LEU A 6 8.77 10.00 11.80
N GLY A 7 8.32 8.78 11.56
CA GLY A 7 8.39 7.65 12.51
C GLY A 7 7.25 7.62 13.54
N ALA A 8 6.44 8.67 13.64
CA ALA A 8 5.28 8.67 14.53
C ALA A 8 4.16 7.76 14.00
N ILE A 9 3.31 7.31 14.92
CA ILE A 9 2.22 6.38 14.66
C ILE A 9 0.88 7.10 14.77
N TYR A 10 0.04 6.90 13.77
CA TYR A 10 -1.25 7.56 13.61
C TYR A 10 -2.37 6.54 13.53
N LYS A 11 -3.52 6.88 14.09
CA LYS A 11 -4.77 6.12 13.99
C LYS A 11 -5.60 6.65 12.82
N ILE A 12 -5.96 5.73 11.93
CA ILE A 12 -6.87 5.98 10.82
C ILE A 12 -8.29 5.61 11.29
N PRO A 13 -9.26 6.54 11.24
CA PRO A 13 -10.63 6.25 11.64
C PRO A 13 -11.33 5.39 10.57
N ALA A 14 -11.60 4.12 10.91
CA ALA A 14 -12.38 3.18 10.11
C ALA A 14 -13.33 2.40 11.05
N GLN A 15 -14.16 1.49 10.51
CA GLN A 15 -15.04 0.65 11.34
C GLN A 15 -14.23 -0.13 12.38
N ILE A 16 -13.13 -0.74 11.92
CA ILE A 16 -12.06 -1.28 12.77
C ILE A 16 -10.83 -0.39 12.52
N PRO A 17 -10.33 0.33 13.55
CA PRO A 17 -9.23 1.27 13.35
C PRO A 17 -7.97 0.62 12.79
N TYR A 18 -7.30 1.33 11.88
CA TYR A 18 -5.97 0.97 11.40
C TYR A 18 -4.91 1.89 12.02
N TYR A 19 -3.69 1.37 12.13
CA TYR A 19 -2.54 2.15 12.58
C TYR A 19 -1.53 2.27 11.44
N ALA A 20 -0.96 3.45 11.32
CA ALA A 20 -0.02 3.78 10.27
C ALA A 20 1.21 4.48 10.82
N ARG A 21 2.41 4.10 10.38
CA ARG A 21 3.63 4.86 10.62
C ARG A 21 3.91 5.79 9.44
N LEU A 22 4.23 7.05 9.73
CA LEU A 22 4.76 7.94 8.69
C LEU A 22 6.21 7.56 8.41
N LEU A 23 6.48 7.16 7.18
CA LEU A 23 7.80 6.84 6.64
C LEU A 23 8.32 8.01 5.78
N ALA A 24 9.56 7.89 5.30
CA ALA A 24 10.15 8.86 4.41
C ALA A 24 9.31 9.06 3.13
N HIS A 25 9.38 10.26 2.55
CA HIS A 25 8.71 10.62 1.29
C HIS A 25 7.17 10.53 1.34
N ASP A 26 6.56 10.90 2.47
CA ASP A 26 5.09 10.95 2.64
C ASP A 26 4.40 9.60 2.37
N VAL A 27 5.12 8.49 2.61
CA VAL A 27 4.57 7.13 2.61
C VAL A 27 4.12 6.77 4.01
N TYR A 28 3.00 6.05 4.10
CA TYR A 28 2.48 5.50 5.34
C TYR A 28 2.52 3.98 5.26
N GLY A 29 3.27 3.35 6.18
CA GLY A 29 3.23 1.91 6.38
C GLY A 29 2.06 1.55 7.28
N ILE A 30 1.09 0.80 6.76
CA ILE A 30 -0.06 0.33 7.53
C ILE A 30 0.33 -0.97 8.23
N PHE A 31 0.20 -1.01 9.55
CA PHE A 31 0.55 -2.19 10.34
C PHE A 31 -0.39 -3.36 10.10
N GLU A 32 0.10 -4.57 10.34
CA GLU A 32 -0.75 -5.71 10.64
C GLU A 32 -1.64 -5.44 11.88
N ARG A 33 -2.84 -6.00 11.90
CA ARG A 33 -3.75 -5.87 13.05
C ARG A 33 -3.09 -6.56 14.23
N THR A 34 -3.11 -5.87 15.38
CA THR A 34 -2.56 -6.36 16.63
C THR A 34 -3.59 -6.17 17.72
N ASP A 35 -3.79 -7.21 18.53
CA ASP A 35 -4.65 -7.19 19.72
C ASP A 35 -3.87 -6.74 20.97
N GLY A 36 -2.56 -6.44 20.81
CA GLY A 36 -1.69 -5.99 21.89
C GLY A 36 -1.92 -4.54 22.31
N GLU A 37 -1.28 -4.15 23.40
CA GLU A 37 -1.28 -2.77 23.87
C GLU A 37 -0.62 -1.85 22.84
N ILE A 38 -1.18 -0.64 22.67
CA ILE A 38 -0.66 0.39 21.79
C ILE A 38 0.62 0.97 22.41
N SER A 39 1.76 0.39 22.04
CA SER A 39 3.08 0.77 22.53
C SER A 39 4.13 0.73 21.43
N HIS A 40 5.25 1.42 21.65
CA HIS A 40 6.40 1.33 20.73
C HIS A 40 6.93 -0.10 20.60
N GLU A 41 6.95 -0.87 21.69
CA GLU A 41 7.44 -2.23 21.66
C GLU A 41 6.58 -3.13 20.76
N THR A 42 5.26 -2.99 20.84
CA THR A 42 4.32 -3.73 19.99
C THR A 42 4.58 -3.41 18.53
N PHE A 43 4.56 -2.13 18.16
CA PHE A 43 4.69 -1.70 16.77
C PHE A 43 6.08 -1.91 16.16
N GLU A 44 7.12 -2.10 16.97
CA GLU A 44 8.45 -2.45 16.46
C GLU A 44 8.56 -3.91 16.06
N LYS A 45 7.69 -4.77 16.60
CA LYS A 45 7.60 -6.19 16.25
C LYS A 45 6.49 -6.44 15.22
N THR A 46 5.56 -5.51 15.05
CA THR A 46 4.47 -5.62 14.07
C THR A 46 4.95 -5.20 12.68
N PRO A 47 4.90 -6.09 11.66
CA PRO A 47 5.28 -5.72 10.30
C PRO A 47 4.23 -4.80 9.66
N TYR A 48 4.62 -4.15 8.55
CA TYR A 48 3.68 -3.46 7.69
C TYR A 48 3.01 -4.44 6.73
N ARG A 49 1.69 -4.32 6.60
CA ARG A 49 0.90 -5.12 5.67
C ARG A 49 0.82 -4.50 4.28
N LEU A 50 0.69 -3.17 4.20
CA LEU A 50 0.63 -2.44 2.94
C LEU A 50 1.11 -1.00 3.09
N TYR A 51 1.34 -0.33 1.96
CA TYR A 51 1.84 1.03 1.88
C TYR A 51 0.87 1.93 1.12
N ILE A 52 0.67 3.14 1.61
CA ILE A 52 -0.13 4.18 0.96
C ILE A 52 0.56 5.53 1.01
N SER A 53 0.26 6.40 0.06
CA SER A 53 0.59 7.82 0.08
C SER A 53 -0.69 8.63 -0.10
N THR A 54 -0.78 9.78 0.57
CA THR A 54 -1.97 10.65 0.48
C THR A 54 -1.63 12.04 -0.01
N GLY A 55 -2.24 12.46 -1.13
CA GLY A 55 -2.03 13.79 -1.71
C GLY A 55 -2.57 14.94 -0.84
N SER A 56 -3.57 14.66 -0.01
CA SER A 56 -4.22 15.65 0.88
C SER A 56 -3.54 15.82 2.25
N PHE A 57 -2.42 15.12 2.51
CA PHE A 57 -1.66 15.17 3.76
C PHE A 57 -2.51 15.01 5.04
N ALA A 58 -3.21 13.88 5.16
CA ALA A 58 -4.14 13.57 6.25
C ALA A 58 -3.61 13.93 7.65
N VAL A 59 -2.35 13.58 7.92
CA VAL A 59 -1.65 13.89 9.17
C VAL A 59 -1.36 15.39 9.34
N LYS A 60 -0.87 16.08 8.30
CA LYS A 60 -0.57 17.53 8.38
C LYS A 60 -1.84 18.33 8.69
N ARG A 61 -2.97 17.89 8.14
CA ARG A 61 -4.29 18.50 8.37
C ARG A 61 -4.98 18.03 9.65
N GLY A 62 -4.44 17.02 10.34
CA GLY A 62 -4.92 16.55 11.64
C GLY A 62 -6.14 15.63 11.58
N PHE A 63 -6.41 15.01 10.42
CA PHE A 63 -7.52 14.05 10.28
C PHE A 63 -7.20 12.71 10.94
N TRP A 64 -5.93 12.31 10.95
CA TRP A 64 -5.48 11.11 11.67
C TRP A 64 -4.91 11.50 13.02
N GLY A 65 -5.41 10.85 14.07
CA GLY A 65 -4.97 11.10 15.44
C GLY A 65 -3.57 10.54 15.65
N LYS A 66 -2.63 11.36 16.13
CA LYS A 66 -1.32 10.86 16.58
C LYS A 66 -1.50 10.05 17.85
N MET A 67 -1.07 8.79 17.82
CA MET A 67 -1.14 7.87 18.95
C MET A 67 0.18 7.84 19.71
N LEU A 68 1.29 7.71 18.98
CA LEU A 68 2.64 7.67 19.56
C LEU A 68 3.55 8.62 18.78
N PRO A 69 4.38 9.43 19.47
CA PRO A 69 5.40 10.24 18.80
C PRO A 69 6.47 9.35 18.17
N SER A 70 7.40 9.93 17.41
CA SER A 70 8.52 9.16 16.91
C SER A 70 9.51 8.85 18.05
N PRO A 71 9.99 7.60 18.18
CA PRO A 71 11.08 7.30 19.11
C PRO A 71 12.34 8.11 18.83
N ASP A 72 12.62 8.35 17.54
CA ASP A 72 13.72 9.19 17.07
C ASP A 72 13.39 9.75 15.68
N LYS A 73 12.89 10.98 15.61
CA LYS A 73 12.54 11.63 14.34
C LYS A 73 13.73 11.91 13.40
N THR A 74 14.97 11.75 13.87
CA THR A 74 16.19 12.02 13.09
C THR A 74 16.74 10.78 12.39
N ASP A 75 16.28 9.59 12.78
CA ASP A 75 16.66 8.31 12.19
C ASP A 75 15.90 8.06 10.87
N SER A 76 16.34 8.72 9.80
CA SER A 76 15.74 8.60 8.47
C SER A 76 15.89 7.20 7.87
N GLN A 77 16.91 6.44 8.28
CA GLN A 77 17.16 5.10 7.77
C GLN A 77 16.15 4.11 8.33
N ARG A 78 15.87 4.16 9.64
CA ARG A 78 14.87 3.31 10.28
C ARG A 78 13.46 3.59 9.78
N TRP A 79 13.16 4.84 9.44
CA TRP A 79 11.86 5.24 8.89
C TRP A 79 11.82 5.24 7.36
N SER A 80 12.76 4.53 6.73
CA SER A 80 12.74 4.37 5.29
C SER A 80 11.60 3.45 4.84
N ARG A 81 11.16 3.69 3.61
CA ARG A 81 10.24 2.82 2.86
C ARG A 81 11.00 1.63 2.27
N PRO A 82 10.31 0.59 1.77
CA PRO A 82 10.95 -0.49 1.03
C PRO A 82 11.81 0.02 -0.14
N PRO A 83 12.78 -0.77 -0.62
CA PRO A 83 13.65 -0.38 -1.73
C PRO A 83 12.87 0.07 -2.97
N TYR A 84 11.77 -0.62 -3.25
CA TYR A 84 10.85 -0.29 -4.34
C TYR A 84 9.40 -0.35 -3.88
N LEU A 85 8.60 0.61 -4.34
CA LEU A 85 7.14 0.51 -4.37
C LEU A 85 6.69 0.58 -5.83
N ILE A 86 6.07 -0.48 -6.34
CA ILE A 86 5.71 -0.60 -7.74
C ILE A 86 4.41 0.14 -8.06
N TYR A 87 4.33 0.70 -9.27
CA TYR A 87 3.08 1.24 -9.80
C TYR A 87 2.33 0.12 -10.51
N PHE A 88 1.26 -0.37 -9.89
CA PHE A 88 0.42 -1.44 -10.42
C PHE A 88 -1.01 -0.94 -10.59
N THR A 89 -1.54 -1.06 -11.81
CA THR A 89 -2.91 -0.69 -12.13
C THR A 89 -3.75 -1.95 -12.35
N PRO A 90 -4.69 -2.29 -11.44
CA PRO A 90 -5.46 -3.53 -11.54
C PRO A 90 -6.39 -3.58 -12.77
N TRP A 91 -6.75 -2.43 -13.34
CA TRP A 91 -7.53 -2.35 -14.59
C TRP A 91 -6.68 -2.54 -15.85
N ASP A 92 -5.35 -2.55 -15.74
CA ASP A 92 -4.41 -2.74 -16.86
C ASP A 92 -3.14 -3.49 -16.39
N ILE A 93 -3.35 -4.75 -16.01
CA ILE A 93 -2.33 -5.66 -15.46
C ILE A 93 -1.23 -5.87 -16.51
N LYS A 94 -1.61 -6.16 -17.76
CA LYS A 94 -0.64 -6.39 -18.83
C LYS A 94 0.30 -5.19 -18.99
N ALA A 95 -0.22 -3.97 -19.11
CA ALA A 95 0.65 -2.81 -19.27
C ALA A 95 1.48 -2.53 -18.01
N SER A 96 0.95 -2.81 -16.81
CA SER A 96 1.72 -2.70 -15.57
C SER A 96 2.97 -3.60 -15.60
N LEU A 97 2.78 -4.86 -16.02
CA LEU A 97 3.85 -5.85 -16.16
C LEU A 97 4.84 -5.50 -17.28
N ASP A 98 4.39 -4.87 -18.36
CA ASP A 98 5.29 -4.46 -19.45
C ASP A 98 6.15 -3.24 -19.03
N ARG A 99 5.50 -2.24 -18.39
CA ARG A 99 6.14 -0.99 -17.97
C ARG A 99 7.15 -1.21 -16.85
N ARG A 100 6.82 -2.01 -15.83
CA ARG A 100 7.67 -2.26 -14.64
C ARG A 100 8.09 -0.98 -13.92
N ASN A 101 7.20 0.00 -13.90
CA ASN A 101 7.44 1.26 -13.22
C ASN A 101 7.41 1.03 -11.71
N ALA A 102 8.38 1.60 -11.01
CA ALA A 102 8.42 1.65 -9.56
C ALA A 102 8.88 3.02 -9.09
N SER A 103 8.78 3.27 -7.79
CA SER A 103 9.48 4.36 -7.13
C SER A 103 10.58 3.77 -6.26
N ASP A 104 11.78 4.33 -6.30
CA ASP A 104 12.92 3.91 -5.48
C ASP A 104 12.75 4.33 -4.01
N GLN A 105 13.72 4.03 -3.15
CA GLN A 105 13.66 4.37 -1.73
C GLN A 105 13.55 5.89 -1.46
N ASN A 106 14.00 6.72 -2.42
CA ASN A 106 13.94 8.18 -2.36
C ASN A 106 12.65 8.77 -2.96
N GLY A 107 11.74 7.91 -3.44
CA GLY A 107 10.49 8.30 -4.07
C GLY A 107 10.62 8.72 -5.53
N TYR A 108 11.77 8.51 -6.18
CA TYR A 108 11.96 8.80 -7.59
C TYR A 108 11.44 7.66 -8.47
N SER A 109 10.75 8.01 -9.55
CA SER A 109 10.30 7.04 -10.54
C SER A 109 11.50 6.34 -11.20
N THR A 110 11.42 5.02 -11.30
CA THR A 110 12.44 4.16 -11.90
C THR A 110 11.80 2.96 -12.59
N LEU A 111 12.61 2.24 -13.36
CA LEU A 111 12.26 0.95 -13.96
C LEU A 111 13.08 -0.13 -13.26
N ILE A 112 12.44 -1.25 -12.94
CA ILE A 112 13.08 -2.39 -12.30
C ILE A 112 13.00 -3.63 -13.18
N SER A 113 13.79 -4.65 -12.86
CA SER A 113 13.73 -5.93 -13.57
C SER A 113 12.36 -6.59 -13.42
N THR A 114 12.06 -7.52 -14.31
CA THR A 114 10.81 -8.28 -14.25
C THR A 114 10.76 -9.09 -12.95
N GLU A 115 11.87 -9.72 -12.55
CA GLU A 115 11.97 -10.51 -11.33
C GLU A 115 11.69 -9.66 -10.08
N GLU A 116 12.32 -8.49 -9.96
CA GLU A 116 12.10 -7.57 -8.84
C GLU A 116 10.66 -7.05 -8.80
N TYR A 117 10.08 -6.72 -9.97
CA TYR A 117 8.70 -6.26 -10.06
C TYR A 117 7.72 -7.32 -9.56
N LEU A 118 7.90 -8.57 -10.00
CA LEU A 118 7.06 -9.69 -9.58
C LEU A 118 7.22 -10.00 -8.10
N GLN A 119 8.43 -9.89 -7.56
CA GLN A 119 8.67 -10.05 -6.13
C GLN A 119 7.95 -8.96 -5.32
N CYS A 120 8.06 -7.69 -5.74
CA CYS A 120 7.36 -6.58 -5.10
C CYS A 120 5.83 -6.77 -5.15
N LEU A 121 5.30 -7.22 -6.30
CA LEU A 121 3.88 -7.48 -6.47
C LEU A 121 3.39 -8.56 -5.48
N LYS A 122 4.11 -9.68 -5.35
CA LYS A 122 3.77 -10.77 -4.42
C LYS A 122 3.86 -10.33 -2.96
N GLN A 123 4.82 -9.47 -2.62
CA GLN A 123 4.98 -8.92 -1.28
C GLN A 123 4.01 -7.76 -0.98
N GLY A 124 3.22 -7.33 -1.97
CA GLY A 124 2.28 -6.22 -1.81
C GLY A 124 2.95 -4.85 -1.67
N PHE A 125 4.18 -4.68 -2.17
CA PHE A 125 4.93 -3.42 -2.19
C PHE A 125 4.43 -2.51 -3.31
N LEU A 126 3.16 -2.11 -3.21
CA LEU A 126 2.47 -1.26 -4.18
C LEU A 126 2.51 0.21 -3.75
N SER A 127 2.76 1.09 -4.71
CA SER A 127 2.69 2.54 -4.53
C SER A 127 1.24 3.02 -4.69
N ASN A 128 0.43 2.87 -3.64
CA ASN A 128 -0.97 3.29 -3.65
C ASN A 128 -1.10 4.77 -3.32
N ILE A 129 -1.26 5.60 -4.35
CA ILE A 129 -1.47 7.04 -4.18
C ILE A 129 -2.98 7.30 -4.08
N LEU A 130 -3.45 7.62 -2.87
CA LEU A 130 -4.83 7.93 -2.57
C LEU A 130 -4.98 9.45 -2.40
N PRO A 131 -5.52 10.19 -3.39
CA PRO A 131 -5.50 11.66 -3.34
C PRO A 131 -6.35 12.22 -2.19
N MET A 132 -7.47 11.58 -1.89
CA MET A 132 -8.43 11.99 -0.85
C MET A 132 -8.29 11.10 0.37
N TYR A 133 -7.99 11.68 1.53
CA TYR A 133 -7.79 10.90 2.76
C TYR A 133 -9.09 10.26 3.26
N GLU A 134 -10.23 10.84 2.90
CA GLU A 134 -11.57 10.38 3.22
C GLU A 134 -11.85 8.99 2.64
N ASN A 135 -11.21 8.64 1.52
CA ASN A 135 -11.39 7.35 0.86
C ASN A 135 -10.50 6.25 1.45
N ILE A 136 -9.50 6.61 2.25
CA ILE A 136 -8.52 5.66 2.79
C ILE A 136 -9.18 4.58 3.67
N PRO A 137 -10.07 4.92 4.63
CA PRO A 137 -10.76 3.91 5.43
C PRO A 137 -11.51 2.87 4.58
N ALA A 138 -12.31 3.33 3.61
CA ALA A 138 -13.07 2.45 2.74
C ALA A 138 -12.18 1.60 1.82
N PHE A 139 -11.07 2.17 1.33
CA PHE A 139 -10.06 1.42 0.60
C PHE A 139 -9.47 0.29 1.45
N LEU A 140 -9.04 0.59 2.68
CA LEU A 140 -8.47 -0.40 3.59
C LEU A 140 -9.48 -1.50 3.93
N ASP A 141 -10.72 -1.14 4.27
CA ASP A 141 -11.78 -2.10 4.57
C ASP A 141 -12.05 -3.05 3.39
N LYS A 142 -11.86 -2.61 2.15
CA LYS A 142 -12.02 -3.45 0.95
C LYS A 142 -10.85 -4.41 0.74
N VAL A 143 -9.61 -3.96 0.94
CA VAL A 143 -8.42 -4.68 0.44
C VAL A 143 -7.58 -5.34 1.51
N TYR A 144 -7.67 -4.90 2.76
CA TYR A 144 -6.67 -5.21 3.78
C TYR A 144 -6.54 -6.71 4.09
N ASP A 145 -7.66 -7.41 4.29
CA ASP A 145 -7.67 -8.79 4.78
C ASP A 145 -7.08 -9.82 3.80
N ASN A 146 -7.14 -9.58 2.49
CA ASN A 146 -6.49 -10.45 1.48
C ASN A 146 -5.51 -9.68 0.58
N TRP A 147 -4.81 -8.70 1.15
CA TRP A 147 -3.76 -7.96 0.44
C TRP A 147 -2.60 -8.87 -0.01
N PRO A 148 -2.02 -8.71 -1.22
CA PRO A 148 -2.39 -7.76 -2.28
C PRO A 148 -3.44 -8.29 -3.27
N GLU A 149 -3.83 -9.56 -3.17
CA GLU A 149 -4.75 -10.24 -4.09
C GLU A 149 -6.10 -9.53 -4.21
N SER A 150 -6.69 -9.12 -3.08
CA SER A 150 -7.94 -8.34 -3.04
C SER A 150 -7.89 -7.11 -3.93
N TYR A 151 -6.75 -6.42 -4.00
CA TYR A 151 -6.56 -5.25 -4.84
C TYR A 151 -6.35 -5.64 -6.31
N ILE A 152 -5.57 -6.68 -6.55
CA ILE A 152 -5.30 -7.21 -7.90
C ILE A 152 -6.59 -7.66 -8.59
N TYR A 153 -7.47 -8.38 -7.89
CA TYR A 153 -8.74 -8.85 -8.43
C TYR A 153 -9.84 -7.80 -8.45
N SER A 154 -9.66 -6.68 -7.74
CA SER A 154 -10.72 -5.70 -7.49
C SER A 154 -11.38 -5.13 -8.74
N ASP A 155 -10.67 -5.04 -9.87
CA ASP A 155 -11.21 -4.51 -11.13
C ASP A 155 -11.88 -5.58 -11.98
N ILE A 156 -11.38 -6.83 -11.93
CA ILE A 156 -11.99 -7.97 -12.62
C ILE A 156 -13.39 -8.21 -12.08
N GLU A 157 -13.55 -8.09 -10.75
CA GLU A 157 -14.85 -8.22 -10.09
C GLU A 157 -15.81 -7.05 -10.39
N CYS A 158 -15.31 -5.91 -10.88
CA CYS A 158 -16.12 -4.73 -11.20
C CYS A 158 -16.73 -4.72 -12.61
N THR A 159 -16.58 -5.79 -13.41
CA THR A 159 -17.12 -5.90 -14.78
C THR A 159 -16.75 -4.71 -15.69
N CYS A 160 -15.56 -4.14 -15.51
CA CYS A 160 -15.09 -3.02 -16.31
C CYS A 160 -14.40 -3.48 -17.61
N GLY A 161 -14.60 -2.73 -18.69
CA GLY A 161 -13.96 -2.99 -20.00
C GLY A 161 -14.73 -3.96 -20.93
N THR A 162 -14.17 -4.18 -22.14
CA THR A 162 -14.74 -5.13 -23.10
C THR A 162 -14.42 -6.58 -22.74
N PRO A 163 -15.16 -7.58 -23.23
CA PRO A 163 -14.84 -9.00 -23.01
C PRO A 163 -13.41 -9.37 -23.42
N GLU A 164 -12.89 -8.77 -24.50
CA GLU A 164 -11.50 -8.98 -24.95
C GLU A 164 -10.49 -8.41 -23.97
N HIS A 165 -10.80 -7.26 -23.34
CA HIS A 165 -9.97 -6.69 -22.29
C HIS A 165 -9.94 -7.60 -21.07
N GLN A 166 -11.11 -8.05 -20.60
CA GLN A 166 -11.23 -8.94 -19.45
C GLN A 166 -10.44 -10.23 -19.67
N LYS A 167 -10.57 -10.85 -20.85
CA LYS A 167 -9.79 -12.04 -21.20
C LYS A 167 -8.27 -11.78 -21.14
N LYS A 168 -7.80 -10.63 -21.63
CA LYS A 168 -6.38 -10.26 -21.53
C LYS A 168 -5.91 -10.08 -20.07
N GLN A 169 -6.75 -9.51 -19.20
CA GLN A 169 -6.43 -9.38 -17.78
C GLN A 169 -6.32 -10.75 -17.11
N ILE A 170 -7.29 -11.64 -17.35
CA ILE A 170 -7.33 -13.01 -16.84
C ILE A 170 -6.10 -13.80 -17.32
N ASP A 171 -5.77 -13.74 -18.61
CA ASP A 171 -4.60 -14.42 -19.18
C ASP A 171 -3.28 -13.89 -18.57
N ALA A 172 -3.19 -12.59 -18.27
CA ALA A 172 -2.02 -12.02 -17.59
C ALA A 172 -1.89 -12.55 -16.15
N LEU A 173 -2.99 -12.64 -15.41
CA LEU A 173 -2.99 -13.20 -14.05
C LEU A 173 -2.62 -14.68 -14.01
N LYS A 174 -3.10 -15.50 -14.96
CA LYS A 174 -2.68 -16.91 -15.08
C LYS A 174 -1.18 -17.03 -15.24
N LYS A 175 -0.57 -16.20 -16.09
CA LYS A 175 0.89 -16.19 -16.30
C LYS A 175 1.67 -15.79 -15.05
N LEU A 176 1.05 -15.00 -14.17
CA LEU A 176 1.62 -14.63 -12.87
C LEU A 176 1.46 -15.71 -11.80
N GLY A 177 0.66 -16.74 -12.05
CA GLY A 177 0.36 -17.83 -11.11
C GLY A 177 -0.79 -17.54 -10.15
N TYR A 178 -1.63 -16.55 -10.45
CA TYR A 178 -2.84 -16.24 -9.68
C TYR A 178 -3.99 -17.17 -10.06
N ASP A 179 -4.77 -17.60 -9.07
CA ASP A 179 -5.98 -18.39 -9.29
C ASP A 179 -7.10 -17.52 -9.88
N VAL A 180 -7.50 -17.84 -11.10
CA VAL A 180 -8.56 -17.14 -11.83
C VAL A 180 -9.67 -18.08 -12.27
N THR A 181 -9.76 -19.29 -11.70
CA THR A 181 -10.80 -20.28 -12.03
C THR A 181 -12.22 -19.74 -11.89
N LYS A 182 -12.43 -18.77 -10.98
CA LYS A 182 -13.69 -18.05 -10.79
C LYS A 182 -14.13 -17.21 -12.00
N TYR A 183 -13.21 -16.85 -12.90
CA TYR A 183 -13.44 -15.90 -14.02
C TYR A 183 -13.37 -16.56 -15.40
N GLU A 184 -13.18 -17.88 -15.46
CA GLU A 184 -13.22 -18.69 -16.70
C GLU A 184 -14.65 -19.11 -17.07
#